data_AF-A0A949HBN2-F1
#
_entry.id   AF-A0A949HBN2-F1
#
_cell.length_a   1.000
_cell.length_b   1.000
_cell.length_c   1.000
_cell.angle_alpha   90.00
_cell.angle_beta   90.00
_cell.angle_gamma   90.00
#
_symmetry.space_group_name_H-M   'P 1'
#
loop_
_entity.id
_entity.type
_entity.pdbx_description
1 polymer ?
#
loop_
_entity_poly.entity_id
_entity_poly.type
_entity_poly.pdbx_seq_one_letter_code
_entity_poly.pdbx_strand_id
1 'polypeptide(L)'
;MSEALDPQQAAAAEVTVEQIRALCGASTPHFAMQLRNRILRLIEGLPEEHPARREGELEIARLEQIGFDGEIRGRQADPGMEPLASVNDPDKR
;
A
#
# COMPACT_ATOMS: atom_id res chain seq x y z
N MET A 1 -13.69 -28.19 -8.10
CA MET A 1 -12.35 -28.46 -7.57
C MET A 1 -11.54 -27.20 -7.81
N SER A 2 -11.09 -26.53 -6.75
CA SER A 2 -10.24 -25.33 -6.91
C SER A 2 -8.80 -25.80 -6.80
N GLU A 3 -8.08 -25.84 -7.92
CA GLU A 3 -6.64 -26.03 -7.90
C GLU A 3 -6.01 -24.82 -7.21
N ALA A 4 -5.44 -25.04 -6.03
CA ALA A 4 -4.60 -24.04 -5.40
C ALA A 4 -3.35 -23.87 -6.28
N LEU A 5 -3.14 -22.66 -6.83
CA LEU A 5 -1.93 -22.35 -7.56
C LEU A 5 -0.72 -22.69 -6.67
N ASP A 6 0.19 -23.48 -7.20
CA ASP A 6 1.43 -23.85 -6.52
C ASP A 6 2.21 -22.57 -6.19
N PRO A 7 2.42 -22.22 -4.91
CA PRO A 7 3.04 -20.96 -4.52
C PRO A 7 4.47 -20.83 -5.06
N GLN A 8 5.10 -21.95 -5.41
CA GLN A 8 6.46 -21.98 -5.94
C GLN A 8 6.53 -21.59 -7.43
N GLN A 9 5.46 -21.85 -8.22
CA GLN A 9 5.36 -21.38 -9.60
C GLN A 9 5.08 -19.87 -9.69
N ALA A 10 4.32 -19.31 -8.73
CA ALA A 10 4.12 -17.87 -8.65
C ALA A 10 5.42 -17.10 -8.37
N ALA A 11 6.40 -17.73 -7.70
CA ALA A 11 7.71 -17.14 -7.41
C ALA A 11 8.70 -17.18 -8.59
N ALA A 12 8.51 -18.10 -9.54
CA ALA A 12 9.35 -18.22 -10.74
C ALA A 12 8.84 -17.40 -11.94
N ALA A 13 7.63 -16.85 -11.85
CA ALA A 13 7.08 -15.97 -12.87
C ALA A 13 7.82 -14.63 -12.87
N GLU A 14 8.21 -14.17 -14.07
CA GLU A 14 8.80 -12.84 -14.26
C GLU A 14 7.84 -11.77 -13.73
N VAL A 15 8.37 -10.86 -12.91
CA VAL A 15 7.56 -9.81 -12.28
C VAL A 15 7.08 -8.84 -13.35
N THR A 16 5.77 -8.67 -13.49
CA THR A 16 5.18 -7.78 -14.50
C THR A 16 4.60 -6.51 -13.89
N VAL A 17 4.48 -5.45 -14.70
CA VAL A 17 3.76 -4.22 -14.32
C VAL A 17 2.31 -4.52 -13.93
N GLU A 18 1.65 -5.45 -14.62
CA GLU A 18 0.27 -5.82 -14.32
C GLU A 18 0.13 -6.46 -12.94
N GLN A 19 1.10 -7.28 -12.51
CA GLN A 19 1.12 -7.82 -11.15
C GLN A 19 1.26 -6.73 -10.09
N ILE A 20 2.07 -5.70 -10.33
CA ILE A 20 2.17 -4.53 -9.44
C ILE A 20 0.82 -3.82 -9.33
N ARG A 21 0.17 -3.56 -10.46
CA ARG A 21 -1.16 -2.90 -10.48
C ARG A 21 -2.24 -3.74 -9.81
N ALA A 22 -2.22 -5.05 -10.02
CA ALA A 22 -3.15 -5.97 -9.39
C ALA A 22 -3.01 -5.96 -7.86
N LEU A 23 -1.80 -5.81 -7.33
CA LEU A 23 -1.57 -5.63 -5.88
C LEU A 23 -2.13 -4.31 -5.37
N CYS A 24 -2.08 -3.24 -6.18
CA CYS A 24 -2.53 -1.91 -5.78
C CYS A 24 -4.03 -1.64 -5.99
N GLY A 25 -4.70 -2.36 -6.90
CA GLY A 25 -6.05 -2.04 -7.38
C GLY A 25 -7.15 -1.99 -6.31
N ALA A 26 -6.94 -2.59 -5.14
CA ALA A 26 -7.86 -2.59 -4.01
C ALA A 26 -7.25 -2.02 -2.71
N SER A 27 -6.29 -1.10 -2.82
CA SER A 27 -5.55 -0.58 -1.66
C SER A 27 -6.46 0.27 -0.77
N THR A 28 -6.82 -0.26 0.39
CA THR A 28 -7.37 0.54 1.48
C THR A 28 -6.22 1.16 2.30
N PRO A 29 -6.44 2.30 2.98
CA PRO A 29 -5.40 2.95 3.79
C PRO A 29 -4.71 2.02 4.79
N HIS A 30 -5.49 1.14 5.44
CA HIS A 30 -4.99 0.20 6.44
C HIS A 30 -3.93 -0.78 5.89
N PHE A 31 -4.06 -1.20 4.63
CA PHE A 31 -3.13 -2.16 4.01
C PHE A 31 -1.99 -1.47 3.25
N ALA A 32 -2.00 -0.15 3.12
CA ALA A 32 -1.06 0.56 2.26
C ALA A 32 0.40 0.27 2.64
N MET A 33 0.72 0.28 3.93
CA MET A 33 2.07 -0.03 4.43
C MET A 33 2.46 -1.51 4.25
N GLN A 34 1.49 -2.43 4.31
CA GLN A 34 1.76 -3.85 4.06
C GLN A 34 2.02 -4.11 2.58
N LEU A 35 1.23 -3.49 1.70
CA LEU A 35 1.38 -3.58 0.24
C LEU A 35 2.71 -2.95 -0.20
N ARG A 36 3.08 -1.80 0.35
CA ARG A 36 4.39 -1.16 0.14
C ARG A 36 5.55 -2.14 0.37
N ASN A 37 5.56 -2.79 1.52
CA ASN A 37 6.64 -3.72 1.88
C ASN A 37 6.65 -4.97 0.99
N ARG A 38 5.48 -5.41 0.51
CA ARG A 38 5.38 -6.52 -0.44
C ARG A 38 5.95 -6.13 -1.80
N ILE A 39 5.59 -4.96 -2.32
CA ILE A 39 6.10 -4.45 -3.60
C ILE A 39 7.61 -4.26 -3.54
N LEU A 40 8.14 -3.70 -2.45
CA LEU A 40 9.58 -3.51 -2.26
C LEU A 40 10.36 -4.82 -2.44
N ARG A 41 9.92 -5.91 -1.79
CA ARG A 41 10.54 -7.23 -1.92
C ARG A 41 10.43 -7.81 -3.33
N LEU A 42 9.34 -7.49 -4.04
CA LEU A 42 9.10 -8.01 -5.38
C LEU A 42 10.04 -7.35 -6.41
N ILE A 43 10.40 -6.09 -6.20
CA ILE A 43 11.23 -5.32 -7.14
C ILE A 43 12.72 -5.26 -6.77
N GLU A 44 13.10 -5.66 -5.55
CA GLU A 44 14.47 -5.56 -5.01
C GLU A 44 15.52 -6.24 -5.90
N GLY A 45 15.18 -7.37 -6.53
CA GLY A 45 16.08 -8.11 -7.41
C GLY A 45 16.06 -7.67 -8.88
N LEU A 46 15.26 -6.66 -9.25
CA LEU A 46 15.08 -6.26 -10.65
C LEU A 46 16.11 -5.20 -11.10
N PRO A 47 16.57 -5.24 -12.36
CA PRO A 47 17.38 -4.17 -12.95
C PRO A 47 16.71 -2.80 -12.85
N GLU A 48 17.49 -1.72 -12.80
CA GLU A 48 16.98 -0.34 -12.70
C GLU A 48 16.14 0.06 -13.93
N GLU A 49 16.45 -0.48 -15.11
CA GLU A 49 15.65 -0.24 -16.32
C GLU A 49 14.38 -1.11 -16.42
N HIS A 50 14.18 -2.05 -15.48
CA HIS A 50 13.04 -2.96 -15.56
C HIS A 50 11.71 -2.20 -15.37
N PRO A 51 10.74 -2.33 -16.29
CA PRO A 51 9.49 -1.55 -16.24
C PRO A 51 8.69 -1.80 -14.96
N ALA A 52 8.67 -3.04 -14.44
CA ALA A 52 7.99 -3.36 -13.19
C ALA A 52 8.65 -2.72 -11.95
N ARG A 53 9.96 -2.46 -11.98
CA ARG A 53 10.65 -1.77 -10.89
C ARG A 53 10.22 -0.31 -10.83
N ARG A 54 10.21 0.38 -11.98
CA ARG A 54 9.73 1.77 -12.08
C ARG A 54 8.28 1.92 -11.62
N GLU A 55 7.39 1.02 -12.05
CA GLU A 55 6.00 1.04 -11.58
C GLU A 55 5.92 0.78 -10.07
N GLY A 56 6.67 -0.20 -9.56
CA GLY A 56 6.68 -0.54 -8.15
C GLY A 56 7.14 0.62 -7.26
N GLU A 57 8.15 1.37 -7.69
CA GLU A 57 8.63 2.57 -6.98
C GLU A 57 7.58 3.68 -6.95
N LEU A 58 6.86 3.91 -8.07
CA LEU A 58 5.76 4.88 -8.13
C LEU A 58 4.60 4.50 -7.19
N GLU A 59 4.20 3.23 -7.21
CA GLU A 59 3.13 2.74 -6.34
C GLU A 59 3.54 2.73 -4.86
N ILE A 60 4.80 2.45 -4.53
CA ILE A 60 5.32 2.59 -3.15
C ILE A 60 5.12 4.03 -2.64
N ALA A 61 5.52 5.02 -3.43
CA ALA A 61 5.36 6.43 -3.03
C ALA A 61 3.88 6.79 -2.83
N ARG A 62 3.00 6.30 -3.70
CA ARG A 62 1.55 6.50 -3.57
C ARG A 62 0.98 5.84 -2.32
N LEU A 63 1.38 4.61 -2.01
CA LEU A 63 0.92 3.87 -0.84
C LEU A 63 1.41 4.50 0.46
N GLU A 64 2.60 5.09 0.48
CA GLU A 64 3.09 5.87 1.63
C GLU A 64 2.19 7.07 1.91
N GLN A 65 1.75 7.81 0.88
CA GLN A 65 0.79 8.91 1.05
C GLN A 65 -0.57 8.41 1.55
N ILE A 66 -1.11 7.36 0.93
CA ILE A 66 -2.40 6.78 1.32
C ILE A 66 -2.38 6.27 2.78
N GLY A 67 -1.28 5.64 3.21
CA GLY A 67 -1.13 5.17 4.58
C GLY A 67 -1.01 6.29 5.61
N PHE A 68 -0.51 7.45 5.20
CA PHE A 68 -0.41 8.64 6.06
C PHE A 68 -1.72 9.43 6.11
N ASP A 69 -2.33 9.72 4.96
CA ASP A 69 -3.50 10.58 4.83
C ASP A 69 -4.84 9.85 5.02
N GLY A 70 -4.90 8.57 4.64
CA GLY A 70 -6.17 7.84 4.48
C GLY A 70 -6.76 7.26 5.76
N GLU A 71 -6.02 7.25 6.87
CA GLU A 71 -6.51 6.74 8.15
C GLU A 71 -7.00 7.88 9.04
N ILE A 72 -8.30 8.20 8.98
CA ILE A 72 -8.91 9.00 10.05
C ILE A 72 -8.96 8.11 11.30
N ARG A 73 -8.02 8.31 12.21
CA ARG A 73 -8.00 7.67 13.52
C ARG A 73 -9.10 8.24 14.40
N GLY A 74 -10.25 7.56 14.41
CA GLY A 74 -11.39 7.92 15.24
C GLY A 74 -12.70 7.97 14.46
N ARG A 75 -13.82 8.05 15.18
CA ARG A 75 -15.12 8.37 14.58
C ARG A 75 -15.12 9.86 14.24
N GLN A 76 -15.67 10.27 13.09
CA GLN A 76 -16.02 11.69 12.92
C GLN A 76 -16.91 12.09 14.10
N ALA A 77 -16.70 13.29 14.65
CA ALA A 77 -17.50 13.77 15.76
C ALA A 77 -18.98 13.72 15.36
N ASP A 78 -19.82 13.16 16.24
CA ASP A 78 -21.26 13.18 16.03
C ASP A 78 -21.71 14.65 15.93
N PRO A 79 -22.64 15.00 15.01
CA PRO A 79 -23.07 16.38 14.84
C PRO A 79 -23.57 16.96 16.17
N GLY A 80 -22.89 18.00 16.66
CA GLY A 80 -23.18 18.64 17.94
C GLY A 80 -22.26 18.25 19.10
N MET A 81 -21.30 17.34 18.91
CA MET A 81 -20.21 17.10 19.87
C MET A 81 -18.93 17.75 19.37
N GLU A 82 -18.21 18.43 20.27
CA GLU A 82 -16.85 18.88 19.98
C GLU A 82 -15.93 17.66 19.84
N PRO A 83 -15.13 17.56 18.76
CA PRO A 83 -14.16 16.48 18.62
C PRO A 83 -13.16 16.53 19.76
N LEU A 84 -12.79 15.35 20.28
CA LEU A 84 -11.68 15.26 21.22
C LEU A 84 -10.40 15.73 20.53
N ALA A 85 -9.60 16.52 21.25
CA ALA A 85 -8.35 17.05 20.74
C ALA A 85 -7.43 15.91 20.25
N SER A 86 -7.02 16.01 18.98
CA SER A 86 -6.11 15.04 18.36
C SER A 86 -4.73 15.07 19.00
N VAL A 87 -4.01 13.96 18.93
CA VAL A 87 -2.59 13.91 19.31
C VAL A 87 -1.69 14.72 18.37
N ASN A 88 -2.18 15.04 17.16
CA ASN A 88 -1.48 15.82 16.14
C ASN A 88 -1.97 17.28 16.07
N ASP A 89 -2.68 17.76 17.08
CA ASP A 89 -3.21 19.13 17.10
C ASP A 89 -2.05 20.16 17.22
N PRO A 90 -1.84 21.04 16.22
CA PRO A 90 -0.72 21.99 16.21
C PRO A 90 -0.75 22.98 17.39
N ASP A 91 -1.91 23.19 18.02
CA ASP A 91 -2.07 24.09 19.17
C ASP A 91 -1.67 23.46 20.53
N LYS A 92 -1.19 22.21 20.55
CA LYS A 92 -0.76 21.49 21.78
C LYS A 92 0.75 21.42 22.01
N ARG A 93 1.56 22.36 21.50
CA ARG A 93 3.01 22.40 21.78
C ARG A 93 3.41 23.43 22.83
#